data_AF-A0A7H9DSR7-F1
#
_entry.id   AF-A0A7H9DSR7-F1
#
_cell.length_a   1.000
_cell.length_b   1.000
_cell.length_c   1.000
_cell.angle_alpha   90.00
_cell.angle_beta   90.00
_cell.angle_gamma   90.00
#
_symmetry.space_group_name_H-M   'P 1'
#
loop_
_entity.id
_entity.type
_entity.pdbx_description
1 polymer ?
#
loop_
_entity_poly.entity_id
_entity_poly.type
_entity_poly.pdbx_seq_one_letter_code
_entity_poly.pdbx_strand_id
1 'polypeptide(L)'
;MSQNPENPFKTYFDQTLERCGFDEDLKAGILFFLGESIIAANTNQLMNMFAEEEKIQQEFRRLFTLYATPNADINPFEALDTAPIKQIIYTYNEIYVNIIRKKAFDFDKVINDNLKSEFKLDFIKEFENKQYKLVTNHNLNTSFFKQIGAYLNQFELSYEDIYLAGINYYQTNQKVDFEGINVLNLNIIDSFSPLYTTLFHYPLLYTYYPSNLNANHLFSSILQFLYLHTNTDIAKHIHAFHNHIFYENNPRRVRKGWEFEELERGVLISQTFHNALNIRKSPIFGTRADFLASDNYLLNELKDQNIPLENFKALMNKTIEEYYEADIDEVVAGKLNHAEFLQLLAIIFYETSANAMIIKSWKN
;
A
#
# COMPACT_ATOMS: atom_id res chain seq x y z
N MET A 1 -22.98 -23.85 -22.76
CA MET A 1 -21.98 -22.81 -22.42
C MET A 1 -22.59 -21.94 -21.34
N SER A 2 -22.32 -22.23 -20.07
CA SER A 2 -22.77 -21.39 -18.96
C SER A 2 -21.84 -20.19 -18.87
N GLN A 3 -22.29 -19.03 -19.32
CA GLN A 3 -21.68 -17.78 -18.90
C GLN A 3 -22.02 -17.61 -17.42
N ASN A 4 -21.13 -18.06 -16.53
CA ASN A 4 -21.11 -17.53 -15.18
C ASN A 4 -20.86 -16.02 -15.35
N PRO A 5 -21.72 -15.13 -14.82
CA PRO A 5 -21.43 -13.71 -14.87
C PRO A 5 -20.08 -13.50 -14.18
N GLU A 6 -19.12 -12.98 -14.93
CA GLU A 6 -17.76 -12.69 -14.49
C GLU A 6 -17.83 -11.87 -13.20
N ASN A 7 -17.13 -12.28 -12.13
CA ASN A 7 -17.15 -11.54 -10.87
C ASN A 7 -16.53 -10.15 -11.08
N PRO A 8 -17.31 -9.05 -11.01
CA PRO A 8 -16.81 -7.74 -11.42
C PRO A 8 -15.63 -7.23 -10.57
N PHE A 9 -15.63 -7.52 -9.26
CA PHE A 9 -14.50 -7.13 -8.40
C PHE A 9 -13.26 -7.94 -8.71
N LYS A 10 -13.40 -9.25 -8.95
CA LYS A 10 -12.29 -10.11 -9.35
C LYS A 10 -11.63 -9.59 -10.62
N THR A 11 -12.42 -9.34 -11.67
CA THR A 11 -11.90 -8.79 -12.93
C THR A 11 -11.18 -7.46 -12.71
N TYR A 12 -11.75 -6.55 -11.92
CA TYR A 12 -11.12 -5.28 -11.57
C TYR A 12 -9.79 -5.46 -10.81
N PHE A 13 -9.78 -6.32 -9.80
CA PHE A 13 -8.63 -6.51 -8.92
C PHE A 13 -7.50 -7.25 -9.65
N ASP A 14 -7.80 -8.29 -10.42
CA ASP A 14 -6.83 -9.00 -11.26
C ASP A 14 -6.17 -8.04 -12.25
N GLN A 15 -6.97 -7.24 -12.98
CA GLN A 15 -6.44 -6.21 -13.88
C GLN A 15 -5.56 -5.19 -13.15
N THR A 16 -5.89 -4.86 -11.90
CA THR A 16 -5.06 -3.98 -11.07
C THR A 16 -3.73 -4.64 -10.75
N LEU A 17 -3.72 -5.91 -10.32
CA LEU A 17 -2.49 -6.64 -10.02
C LEU A 17 -1.61 -6.82 -11.26
N GLU A 18 -2.21 -7.05 -12.44
CA GLU A 18 -1.49 -7.08 -13.71
C GLU A 18 -0.85 -5.71 -14.03
N ARG A 19 -1.62 -4.63 -13.89
CA ARG A 19 -1.10 -3.26 -14.09
C ARG A 19 -0.02 -2.89 -13.09
N CYS A 20 -0.02 -3.47 -11.88
CA CYS A 20 1.08 -3.31 -10.94
C CYS A 20 2.40 -3.93 -11.43
N GLY A 21 2.35 -4.85 -12.39
CA GLY A 21 3.51 -5.58 -12.89
C GLY A 21 4.05 -6.58 -11.88
N PHE A 22 3.18 -7.16 -11.05
CA PHE A 22 3.56 -8.17 -10.08
C PHE A 22 3.80 -9.54 -10.74
N ASP A 23 4.72 -10.31 -10.19
CA ASP A 23 4.91 -11.71 -10.56
C ASP A 23 3.85 -12.60 -9.89
N GLU A 24 3.76 -13.86 -10.35
CA GLU A 24 2.76 -14.83 -9.89
C GLU A 24 2.87 -15.14 -8.38
N ASP A 25 4.09 -15.16 -7.84
CA ASP A 25 4.30 -15.34 -6.40
C ASP A 25 3.73 -14.16 -5.62
N LEU A 26 4.05 -12.93 -6.03
CA LEU A 26 3.53 -11.75 -5.34
C LEU A 26 2.00 -11.65 -5.43
N LYS A 27 1.40 -11.97 -6.59
CA LYS A 27 -0.06 -12.02 -6.76
C LYS A 27 -0.70 -13.06 -5.85
N ALA A 28 -0.19 -14.29 -5.83
CA ALA A 28 -0.70 -15.36 -4.98
C ALA A 28 -0.63 -15.00 -3.48
N GLY A 29 0.49 -14.44 -3.03
CA GLY A 29 0.64 -14.00 -1.64
C GLY A 29 -0.32 -12.87 -1.25
N ILE A 30 -0.49 -11.88 -2.12
CA ILE A 30 -1.44 -10.78 -1.91
C ILE A 30 -2.87 -11.32 -1.81
N LEU A 31 -3.27 -12.23 -2.71
CA LEU A 31 -4.62 -12.79 -2.74
C LEU A 31 -4.92 -13.66 -1.52
N PHE A 32 -3.96 -14.48 -1.09
CA PHE A 32 -4.08 -15.25 0.14
C PHE A 32 -4.31 -14.32 1.33
N PHE A 33 -3.41 -13.35 1.52
CA PHE A 33 -3.50 -12.46 2.68
C PHE A 33 -4.70 -11.53 2.60
N LEU A 34 -5.16 -11.16 1.40
CA LEU A 34 -6.41 -10.42 1.21
C LEU A 34 -7.60 -11.19 1.79
N GLY A 35 -7.69 -12.49 1.53
CA GLY A 35 -8.70 -13.36 2.12
C GLY A 35 -8.54 -13.50 3.63
N GLU A 36 -7.30 -13.70 4.09
CA GLU A 36 -6.98 -13.86 5.51
C GLU A 36 -7.29 -12.60 6.34
N SER A 37 -6.96 -11.43 5.82
CA SER A 37 -6.97 -10.19 6.57
C SER A 37 -8.27 -9.40 6.42
N ILE A 38 -9.23 -9.87 5.59
CA ILE A 38 -10.39 -9.05 5.18
C ILE A 38 -11.27 -8.62 6.35
N ILE A 39 -11.37 -9.40 7.42
CA ILE A 39 -12.06 -8.95 8.64
C ILE A 39 -11.22 -7.92 9.37
N ALA A 40 -9.99 -8.28 9.74
CA ALA A 40 -9.12 -7.44 10.56
C ALA A 40 -8.92 -6.04 9.92
N ALA A 41 -8.74 -5.99 8.60
CA ALA A 41 -8.52 -4.75 7.85
C ALA A 41 -9.74 -3.81 7.83
N ASN A 42 -10.96 -4.37 7.88
CA ASN A 42 -12.18 -3.61 7.58
C ASN A 42 -13.10 -3.42 8.80
N THR A 43 -12.79 -4.04 9.94
CA THR A 43 -13.67 -4.05 11.12
C THR A 43 -13.98 -2.64 11.62
N ASN A 44 -12.95 -1.82 11.84
CA ASN A 44 -13.15 -0.45 12.33
C ASN A 44 -13.98 0.40 11.36
N GLN A 45 -13.78 0.23 10.04
CA GLN A 45 -14.51 1.01 9.04
C GLN A 45 -15.99 0.61 8.99
N LEU A 46 -16.30 -0.69 8.99
CA LEU A 46 -17.69 -1.17 9.01
C LEU A 46 -18.43 -0.77 10.29
N MET A 47 -17.79 -0.87 11.45
CA MET A 47 -18.38 -0.45 12.72
C MET A 47 -18.64 1.07 12.79
N ASN A 48 -17.86 1.88 12.07
CA ASN A 48 -18.11 3.31 11.96
C ASN A 48 -19.24 3.65 10.97
N MET A 49 -19.46 2.79 9.97
CA MET A 49 -20.48 2.99 8.94
C MET A 49 -21.87 2.48 9.35
N PHE A 50 -21.93 1.43 10.17
CA PHE A 50 -23.17 0.75 10.53
C PHE A 50 -23.24 0.56 12.05
N ALA A 51 -24.40 0.88 12.64
CA ALA A 51 -24.65 0.70 14.07
C ALA A 51 -25.24 -0.68 14.42
N GLU A 52 -25.84 -1.36 13.44
CA GLU A 52 -26.59 -2.60 13.64
C GLU A 52 -25.69 -3.82 13.42
N GLU A 53 -25.63 -4.71 14.41
CA GLU A 53 -24.79 -5.91 14.35
C GLU A 53 -25.13 -6.81 13.15
N GLU A 54 -26.42 -7.02 12.88
CA GLU A 54 -26.88 -7.80 11.72
C GLU A 54 -26.37 -7.20 10.41
N LYS A 55 -26.36 -5.87 10.30
CA LYS A 55 -25.86 -5.17 9.11
C LYS A 55 -24.35 -5.34 8.98
N ILE A 56 -23.60 -5.19 10.07
CA ILE A 56 -22.15 -5.41 10.09
C ILE A 56 -21.82 -6.84 9.63
N GLN A 57 -22.53 -7.84 10.14
CA GLN A 57 -22.33 -9.25 9.74
C GLN A 57 -22.66 -9.49 8.25
N GLN A 58 -23.73 -8.87 7.74
CA GLN A 58 -24.08 -8.94 6.31
C GLN A 58 -22.98 -8.33 5.42
N GLU A 59 -22.43 -7.17 5.82
CA GLU A 59 -21.38 -6.51 5.06
C GLU A 59 -20.05 -7.27 5.12
N PHE A 60 -19.69 -7.88 6.26
CA PHE A 60 -18.55 -8.80 6.31
C PHE A 60 -18.74 -9.99 5.37
N ARG A 61 -19.92 -10.61 5.33
CA ARG A 61 -20.23 -11.70 4.39
C ARG A 61 -20.06 -11.24 2.94
N ARG A 62 -20.53 -10.02 2.63
CA ARG A 62 -20.37 -9.43 1.29
C ARG A 62 -18.89 -9.26 0.92
N LEU A 63 -18.07 -8.74 1.84
CA LEU A 63 -16.63 -8.58 1.61
C LEU A 63 -15.93 -9.93 1.44
N PHE A 64 -16.25 -10.92 2.26
CA PHE A 64 -15.71 -12.27 2.14
C PHE A 64 -15.93 -12.87 0.75
N THR A 65 -17.14 -12.72 0.21
CA THR A 65 -17.49 -13.30 -1.09
C THR A 65 -17.12 -12.40 -2.28
N LEU A 66 -16.45 -11.26 -2.03
CA LEU A 66 -16.27 -10.22 -3.04
C LEU A 66 -15.33 -10.69 -4.16
N TYR A 67 -14.23 -11.38 -3.83
CA TYR A 67 -13.29 -11.89 -4.84
C TYR A 67 -13.68 -13.28 -5.36
N ALA A 68 -14.03 -14.20 -4.45
CA ALA A 68 -14.53 -15.52 -4.78
C ALA A 68 -15.61 -15.98 -3.80
N THR A 69 -16.57 -16.77 -4.28
CA THR A 69 -17.61 -17.37 -3.44
C THR A 69 -17.22 -18.81 -3.09
N PRO A 70 -17.24 -19.21 -1.81
CA PRO A 70 -16.95 -20.58 -1.41
C PRO A 70 -17.88 -21.59 -2.10
N ASN A 71 -17.32 -22.73 -2.52
CA ASN A 71 -18.09 -23.88 -2.96
C ASN A 71 -18.16 -24.91 -1.82
N ALA A 72 -19.35 -25.44 -1.54
CA ALA A 72 -19.54 -26.45 -0.49
C ALA A 72 -18.80 -27.77 -0.77
N ASP A 73 -18.50 -28.06 -2.04
CA ASP A 73 -17.89 -29.32 -2.47
C ASP A 73 -16.35 -29.27 -2.50
N ILE A 74 -15.74 -28.09 -2.35
CA ILE A 74 -14.29 -27.89 -2.48
C ILE A 74 -13.80 -26.96 -1.37
N ASN A 75 -12.90 -27.46 -0.54
CA ASN A 75 -12.18 -26.66 0.46
C ASN A 75 -10.68 -26.61 0.13
N PRO A 76 -10.20 -25.57 -0.59
CA PRO A 76 -8.80 -25.47 -0.99
C PRO A 76 -7.82 -25.48 0.19
N PHE A 77 -8.28 -25.09 1.37
CA PHE A 77 -7.49 -25.11 2.61
C PHE A 77 -7.09 -26.51 3.05
N GLU A 78 -7.91 -27.53 2.78
CA GLU A 78 -7.59 -28.92 3.14
C GLU A 78 -6.44 -29.49 2.31
N ALA A 79 -6.13 -28.89 1.16
CA ALA A 79 -4.99 -29.27 0.33
C ALA A 79 -3.65 -28.71 0.85
N LEU A 80 -3.67 -27.79 1.82
CA LEU A 80 -2.48 -27.06 2.28
C LEU A 80 -1.99 -27.57 3.63
N ASP A 81 -0.68 -27.81 3.74
CA ASP A 81 -0.01 -27.73 5.03
C ASP A 81 0.10 -26.24 5.42
N THR A 82 -0.43 -25.86 6.57
CA THR A 82 -0.48 -24.45 6.98
C THR A 82 0.71 -24.05 7.84
N ALA A 83 1.55 -25.00 8.25
CA ALA A 83 2.72 -24.72 9.09
C ALA A 83 3.70 -23.72 8.44
N PRO A 84 4.02 -23.80 7.13
CA PRO A 84 4.90 -22.81 6.48
C PRO A 84 4.31 -21.39 6.47
N ILE A 85 3.01 -21.26 6.18
CA ILE A 85 2.31 -19.96 6.17
C ILE A 85 2.31 -19.35 7.58
N LYS A 86 1.98 -20.16 8.58
CA LYS A 86 2.04 -19.76 10.00
C LYS A 86 3.43 -19.29 10.39
N GLN A 87 4.47 -20.00 9.95
CA GLN A 87 5.85 -19.62 10.18
C GLN A 87 6.18 -18.24 9.62
N ILE A 88 5.75 -17.96 8.38
CA ILE A 88 6.00 -16.70 7.69
C ILE A 88 5.27 -15.54 8.40
N ILE A 89 3.99 -15.70 8.76
CA ILE A 89 3.21 -14.69 9.50
C ILE A 89 3.81 -14.40 10.88
N TYR A 90 4.20 -15.43 11.61
CA TYR A 90 4.80 -15.27 12.94
C TYR A 90 6.17 -14.58 12.86
N THR A 91 7.00 -14.98 11.88
CA THR A 91 8.31 -14.36 11.63
C THR A 91 8.18 -12.91 11.18
N TYR A 92 7.19 -12.59 10.34
CA TYR A 92 6.89 -11.22 9.94
C TYR A 92 6.69 -10.31 11.15
N ASN A 93 5.86 -10.78 12.09
CA ASN A 93 5.48 -10.04 13.28
C ASN A 93 6.69 -9.74 14.16
N GLU A 94 7.59 -10.71 14.32
CA GLU A 94 8.88 -10.51 15.00
C GLU A 94 9.74 -9.45 14.27
N ILE A 95 9.89 -9.57 12.95
CA ILE A 95 10.67 -8.62 12.16
C ILE A 95 10.11 -7.20 12.30
N TYR A 96 8.81 -7.02 12.08
CA TYR A 96 8.19 -5.71 12.10
C TYR A 96 8.23 -5.07 13.50
N VAL A 97 7.75 -5.79 14.52
CA VAL A 97 7.52 -5.22 15.84
C VAL A 97 8.81 -5.12 16.65
N ASN A 98 9.64 -6.15 16.62
CA ASN A 98 10.82 -6.25 17.49
C ASN A 98 12.11 -5.83 16.80
N ILE A 99 12.32 -6.20 15.54
CA ILE A 99 13.57 -5.87 14.84
C ILE A 99 13.52 -4.44 14.29
N ILE A 100 12.50 -4.10 13.49
CA ILE A 100 12.39 -2.81 12.82
C ILE A 100 11.91 -1.72 13.78
N ARG A 101 10.80 -1.95 14.50
CA ARG A 101 10.22 -0.95 15.43
C ARG A 101 10.86 -0.93 16.82
N LYS A 102 11.66 -1.94 17.16
CA LYS A 102 12.38 -2.03 18.45
C LYS A 102 11.48 -1.89 19.68
N LYS A 103 10.28 -2.49 19.64
CA LYS A 103 9.29 -2.38 20.72
C LYS A 103 9.48 -3.37 21.87
N ALA A 104 10.31 -4.40 21.72
CA ALA A 104 10.49 -5.48 22.70
C ALA A 104 9.14 -6.09 23.16
N PHE A 105 8.25 -6.32 22.19
CA PHE A 105 6.96 -6.95 22.39
C PHE A 105 7.12 -8.46 22.52
N ASP A 106 6.48 -9.02 23.54
CA ASP A 106 6.55 -10.46 23.83
C ASP A 106 5.27 -11.14 23.31
N PHE A 107 5.35 -11.70 22.10
CA PHE A 107 4.25 -12.42 21.48
C PHE A 107 3.80 -13.65 22.28
N ASP A 108 4.68 -14.23 23.11
CA ASP A 108 4.33 -15.40 23.91
C ASP A 108 3.27 -15.13 24.98
N LYS A 109 3.13 -13.86 25.39
CA LYS A 109 2.13 -13.43 26.38
C LYS A 109 0.75 -13.14 25.80
N VAL A 110 0.65 -12.96 24.48
CA VAL A 110 -0.56 -12.43 23.83
C VAL A 110 -1.14 -13.41 22.83
N ILE A 111 -0.36 -14.40 22.39
CA ILE A 111 -0.75 -15.36 21.36
C ILE A 111 -0.70 -16.78 21.93
N ASN A 112 -1.73 -17.57 21.61
CA ASN A 112 -1.81 -19.00 21.93
C ASN A 112 -0.73 -19.80 21.19
N ASP A 113 -0.20 -20.85 21.83
CA ASP A 113 0.83 -21.74 21.27
C ASP A 113 0.46 -22.32 19.90
N ASN A 114 -0.82 -22.49 19.59
CA ASN A 114 -1.27 -22.97 18.27
C ASN A 114 -0.92 -22.03 17.10
N LEU A 115 -0.85 -20.73 17.36
CA LEU A 115 -0.49 -19.70 16.36
C LEU A 115 1.02 -19.40 16.34
N LYS A 116 1.78 -19.95 17.30
CA LYS A 116 3.24 -19.81 17.33
C LYS A 116 3.91 -20.77 16.37
N SER A 117 5.11 -20.40 15.96
CA SER A 117 5.99 -21.21 15.12
C SER A 117 7.45 -20.84 15.40
N GLU A 118 8.39 -21.69 15.01
CA GLU A 118 9.80 -21.32 15.02
C GLU A 118 10.07 -20.21 14.00
N PHE A 119 11.00 -19.30 14.30
CA PHE A 119 11.31 -18.24 13.35
C PHE A 119 12.02 -18.74 12.10
N LYS A 120 11.61 -18.22 10.94
CA LYS A 120 12.33 -18.40 9.68
C LYS A 120 13.55 -17.48 9.67
N LEU A 121 14.70 -18.00 10.10
CA LEU A 121 15.92 -17.22 10.32
C LEU A 121 16.43 -16.50 9.06
N ASP A 122 16.27 -17.12 7.90
CA ASP A 122 16.61 -16.55 6.58
C ASP A 122 15.82 -15.25 6.33
N PHE A 123 14.54 -15.24 6.67
CA PHE A 123 13.69 -14.04 6.55
C PHE A 123 14.07 -12.96 7.58
N ILE A 124 14.42 -13.35 8.81
CA ILE A 124 14.92 -12.40 9.82
C ILE A 124 16.19 -11.68 9.32
N LYS A 125 17.14 -12.44 8.75
CA LYS A 125 18.42 -11.92 8.27
C LYS A 125 18.27 -10.86 7.19
N GLU A 126 17.24 -10.92 6.35
CA GLU A 126 16.95 -9.90 5.33
C GLU A 126 16.74 -8.50 5.94
N PHE A 127 16.26 -8.45 7.19
CA PHE A 127 15.84 -7.21 7.87
C PHE A 127 16.68 -6.87 9.11
N GLU A 128 17.72 -7.65 9.41
CA GLU A 128 18.67 -7.32 10.47
C GLU A 128 19.28 -5.93 10.23
N ASN A 129 19.31 -5.11 11.29
CA ASN A 129 19.82 -3.73 11.28
C ASN A 129 19.08 -2.73 10.37
N LYS A 130 17.96 -3.12 9.76
CA LYS A 130 17.14 -2.17 9.00
C LYS A 130 16.42 -1.21 9.95
N GLN A 131 16.24 0.03 9.48
CA GLN A 131 15.56 1.08 10.24
C GLN A 131 14.07 1.14 9.87
N TYR A 132 13.26 1.65 10.80
CA TYR A 132 11.86 1.95 10.52
C TYR A 132 11.73 3.09 9.51
N LYS A 133 11.53 2.73 8.25
CA LYS A 133 11.38 3.61 7.09
C LYS A 133 10.32 3.05 6.14
N LEU A 134 9.78 3.90 5.27
CA LEU A 134 8.80 3.51 4.26
C LEU A 134 9.29 2.36 3.37
N VAL A 135 10.54 2.46 2.90
CA VAL A 135 11.16 1.45 2.02
C VAL A 135 11.40 0.13 2.73
N THR A 136 11.81 0.15 4.00
CA THR A 136 11.97 -1.07 4.81
C THR A 136 10.63 -1.80 4.94
N ASN A 137 9.56 -1.07 5.26
CA ASN A 137 8.22 -1.63 5.37
C ASN A 137 7.74 -2.20 4.03
N HIS A 138 7.95 -1.45 2.95
CA HIS A 138 7.61 -1.90 1.59
C HIS A 138 8.32 -3.22 1.25
N ASN A 139 9.64 -3.29 1.46
CA ASN A 139 10.42 -4.50 1.19
C ASN A 139 9.99 -5.68 2.07
N LEU A 140 9.61 -5.42 3.33
CA LEU A 140 9.08 -6.43 4.22
C LEU A 140 7.73 -6.96 3.71
N ASN A 141 6.82 -6.07 3.30
CA ASN A 141 5.55 -6.46 2.68
C ASN A 141 5.81 -7.31 1.41
N THR A 142 6.71 -6.87 0.51
CA THR A 142 7.03 -7.58 -0.72
C THR A 142 7.61 -8.97 -0.45
N SER A 143 8.61 -9.07 0.44
CA SER A 143 9.23 -10.36 0.79
C SER A 143 8.22 -11.30 1.44
N PHE A 144 7.37 -10.80 2.33
CA PHE A 144 6.28 -11.55 2.95
C PHE A 144 5.33 -12.18 1.93
N PHE A 145 4.76 -11.35 1.03
CA PHE A 145 3.83 -11.85 0.03
C PHE A 145 4.51 -12.81 -0.94
N LYS A 146 5.74 -12.52 -1.38
CA LYS A 146 6.49 -13.44 -2.25
C LYS A 146 6.74 -14.79 -1.59
N GLN A 147 7.09 -14.84 -0.31
CA GLN A 147 7.32 -16.11 0.39
C GLN A 147 6.03 -16.93 0.56
N ILE A 148 4.91 -16.29 0.88
CA ILE A 148 3.61 -16.97 0.93
C ILE A 148 3.21 -17.48 -0.45
N GLY A 149 3.32 -16.64 -1.48
CA GLY A 149 2.95 -17.02 -2.83
C GLY A 149 3.81 -18.12 -3.44
N ALA A 150 5.13 -18.06 -3.23
CA ALA A 150 6.05 -19.12 -3.68
C ALA A 150 5.76 -20.47 -3.01
N TYR A 151 5.18 -20.47 -1.80
CA TYR A 151 4.67 -21.68 -1.18
C TYR A 151 3.37 -22.15 -1.84
N LEU A 152 2.40 -21.25 -2.01
CA LEU A 152 1.08 -21.58 -2.57
C LEU A 152 1.13 -22.04 -4.03
N ASN A 153 2.03 -21.46 -4.84
CA ASN A 153 2.21 -21.81 -6.24
C ASN A 153 2.74 -23.25 -6.45
N GLN A 154 3.11 -23.96 -5.38
CA GLN A 154 3.46 -25.38 -5.43
C GLN A 154 2.23 -26.30 -5.55
N PHE A 155 1.01 -25.78 -5.32
CA PHE A 155 -0.22 -26.56 -5.21
C PHE A 155 -1.16 -26.45 -6.43
N GLU A 156 -0.72 -25.82 -7.53
CA GLU A 156 -1.51 -25.60 -8.76
C GLU A 156 -2.92 -24.99 -8.49
N LEU A 157 -3.06 -24.22 -7.43
CA LEU A 157 -4.32 -23.58 -7.04
C LEU A 157 -4.64 -22.39 -7.94
N SER A 158 -5.92 -22.21 -8.24
CA SER A 158 -6.38 -20.96 -8.87
C SER A 158 -6.28 -19.79 -7.89
N TYR A 159 -6.28 -18.56 -8.40
CA TYR A 159 -6.30 -17.35 -7.58
C TYR A 159 -7.55 -17.27 -6.69
N GLU A 160 -8.69 -17.73 -7.18
CA GLU A 160 -9.91 -17.88 -6.38
C GLU A 160 -9.70 -18.84 -5.21
N ASP A 161 -9.09 -20.01 -5.48
CA ASP A 161 -8.82 -21.02 -4.46
C ASP A 161 -7.82 -20.52 -3.41
N ILE A 162 -6.80 -19.78 -3.84
CA ILE A 162 -5.81 -19.14 -2.96
C ILE A 162 -6.48 -18.11 -2.03
N TYR A 163 -7.34 -17.26 -2.56
CA TYR A 163 -8.09 -16.29 -1.77
C TYR A 163 -9.01 -16.99 -0.76
N LEU A 164 -9.73 -18.04 -1.18
CA LEU A 164 -10.60 -18.83 -0.30
C LEU A 164 -9.80 -19.57 0.77
N ALA A 165 -8.60 -20.06 0.46
CA ALA A 165 -7.70 -20.68 1.43
C ALA A 165 -7.29 -19.68 2.52
N GLY A 166 -7.04 -18.40 2.17
CA GLY A 166 -6.79 -17.34 3.13
C GLY A 166 -7.94 -17.09 4.09
N ILE A 167 -9.18 -17.04 3.57
CA ILE A 167 -10.39 -16.93 4.39
C ILE A 167 -10.49 -18.09 5.38
N ASN A 168 -10.31 -19.32 4.90
CA ASN A 168 -10.41 -20.52 5.73
C ASN A 168 -9.29 -20.62 6.77
N TYR A 169 -8.07 -20.14 6.42
CA TYR A 169 -6.96 -20.00 7.34
C TYR A 169 -7.32 -19.05 8.49
N TYR A 170 -7.85 -17.86 8.18
CA TYR A 170 -8.30 -16.93 9.21
C TYR A 170 -9.41 -17.53 10.07
N GLN A 171 -10.46 -18.10 9.48
CA GLN A 171 -11.60 -18.66 10.23
C GLN A 171 -11.19 -19.82 11.15
N THR A 172 -10.26 -20.67 10.72
CA THR A 172 -9.75 -21.77 11.53
C THR A 172 -8.97 -21.25 12.73
N ASN A 173 -8.06 -20.31 12.50
CA ASN A 173 -7.22 -19.73 13.55
C ASN A 173 -8.00 -18.83 14.51
N GLN A 174 -9.00 -18.09 14.00
CA GLN A 174 -9.89 -17.26 14.82
C GLN A 174 -10.68 -18.08 15.85
N LYS A 175 -11.10 -19.30 15.51
CA LYS A 175 -11.80 -20.20 16.45
C LYS A 175 -10.90 -20.67 17.59
N VAL A 176 -9.60 -20.69 17.36
CA VAL A 176 -8.59 -21.14 18.32
C VAL A 176 -8.15 -19.97 19.20
N ASP A 177 -7.85 -18.83 18.58
CA ASP A 177 -7.34 -17.64 19.25
C ASP A 177 -7.71 -16.38 18.45
N PHE A 178 -8.89 -15.83 18.77
CA PHE A 178 -9.43 -14.63 18.14
C PHE A 178 -8.51 -13.40 18.35
N GLU A 179 -7.97 -13.21 19.55
CA GLU A 179 -7.14 -12.04 19.85
C GLU A 179 -5.78 -12.17 19.17
N GLY A 180 -5.13 -13.34 19.26
CA GLY A 180 -3.83 -13.59 18.67
C GLY A 180 -3.81 -13.44 17.14
N ILE A 181 -4.77 -14.04 16.42
CA ILE A 181 -4.80 -13.92 14.94
C ILE A 181 -5.03 -12.46 14.50
N ASN A 182 -5.86 -11.71 15.23
CA ASN A 182 -6.10 -10.31 14.93
C ASN A 182 -4.86 -9.46 15.22
N VAL A 183 -4.15 -9.71 16.32
CA VAL A 183 -2.88 -9.01 16.61
C VAL A 183 -1.86 -9.26 15.50
N LEU A 184 -1.70 -10.51 15.05
CA LEU A 184 -0.77 -10.85 13.96
C LEU A 184 -1.12 -10.13 12.65
N ASN A 185 -2.40 -10.13 12.27
CA ASN A 185 -2.87 -9.52 11.03
C ASN A 185 -2.82 -7.99 11.09
N LEU A 186 -3.21 -7.38 12.22
CA LEU A 186 -3.17 -5.93 12.38
C LEU A 186 -1.74 -5.39 12.35
N ASN A 187 -0.76 -6.10 12.92
CA ASN A 187 0.64 -5.71 12.79
C ASN A 187 1.12 -5.72 11.33
N ILE A 188 0.69 -6.68 10.52
CA ILE A 188 0.99 -6.70 9.07
C ILE A 188 0.31 -5.52 8.38
N ILE A 189 -0.99 -5.31 8.61
CA ILE A 189 -1.75 -4.21 8.00
C ILE A 189 -1.18 -2.84 8.39
N ASP A 190 -0.86 -2.63 9.65
CA ASP A 190 -0.28 -1.38 10.19
C ASP A 190 1.10 -1.06 9.59
N SER A 191 1.76 -2.06 9.02
CA SER A 191 3.07 -1.89 8.40
C SER A 191 3.00 -1.59 6.91
N PHE A 192 1.81 -1.66 6.28
CA PHE A 192 1.70 -1.53 4.84
C PHE A 192 2.27 -0.21 4.31
N SER A 193 3.07 -0.33 3.24
CA SER A 193 3.43 0.83 2.42
C SER A 193 2.17 1.40 1.72
N PRO A 194 2.19 2.65 1.26
CA PRO A 194 1.06 3.29 0.56
C PRO A 194 0.47 2.45 -0.57
N LEU A 195 1.33 1.73 -1.31
CA LEU A 195 0.90 0.75 -2.31
C LEU A 195 0.04 -0.37 -1.73
N TYR A 196 0.52 -1.08 -0.71
CA TYR A 196 -0.22 -2.19 -0.11
C TYR A 196 -1.47 -1.69 0.62
N THR A 197 -1.37 -0.56 1.32
CA THR A 197 -2.55 0.11 1.91
C THR A 197 -3.60 0.38 0.84
N THR A 198 -3.19 0.85 -0.35
CA THR A 198 -4.10 1.07 -1.48
C THR A 198 -4.83 -0.20 -1.88
N LEU A 199 -4.09 -1.27 -2.18
CA LEU A 199 -4.65 -2.54 -2.67
C LEU A 199 -5.62 -3.15 -1.66
N PHE A 200 -5.28 -3.13 -0.37
CA PHE A 200 -6.11 -3.72 0.68
C PHE A 200 -7.33 -2.87 1.07
N HIS A 201 -7.40 -1.60 0.63
CA HIS A 201 -8.62 -0.78 0.74
C HIS A 201 -9.56 -0.91 -0.46
N TYR A 202 -9.12 -1.48 -1.58
CA TYR A 202 -9.95 -1.61 -2.78
C TYR A 202 -11.23 -2.43 -2.59
N PRO A 203 -11.30 -3.50 -1.77
CA PRO A 203 -12.57 -4.18 -1.48
C PRO A 203 -13.65 -3.23 -0.94
N LEU A 204 -13.29 -2.36 0.03
CA LEU A 204 -14.21 -1.37 0.60
C LEU A 204 -14.57 -0.27 -0.39
N LEU A 205 -13.56 0.29 -1.08
CA LEU A 205 -13.79 1.34 -2.08
C LEU A 205 -14.67 0.86 -3.23
N TYR A 206 -14.47 -0.37 -3.69
CA TYR A 206 -15.29 -0.98 -4.73
C TYR A 206 -16.73 -1.18 -4.26
N THR A 207 -16.91 -1.58 -3.00
CA THR A 207 -18.22 -1.87 -2.42
C THR A 207 -19.05 -0.62 -2.17
N TYR A 208 -18.44 0.46 -1.67
CA TYR A 208 -19.16 1.64 -1.17
C TYR A 208 -18.90 2.93 -1.96
N TYR A 209 -17.78 3.01 -2.68
CA TYR A 209 -17.38 4.20 -3.44
C TYR A 209 -16.92 3.87 -4.88
N PRO A 210 -17.65 3.02 -5.64
CA PRO A 210 -17.19 2.53 -6.95
C PRO A 210 -16.94 3.65 -7.96
N SER A 211 -17.76 4.71 -7.93
CA SER A 211 -17.56 5.87 -8.80
C SER A 211 -16.25 6.59 -8.52
N ASN A 212 -15.85 6.71 -7.25
CA ASN A 212 -14.60 7.34 -6.86
C ASN A 212 -13.40 6.45 -7.21
N LEU A 213 -13.52 5.15 -6.98
CA LEU A 213 -12.49 4.18 -7.33
C LEU A 213 -12.21 4.19 -8.84
N ASN A 214 -13.27 4.13 -9.67
CA ASN A 214 -13.15 4.12 -11.13
C ASN A 214 -12.69 5.47 -11.71
N ALA A 215 -12.92 6.57 -11.00
CA ALA A 215 -12.49 7.90 -11.43
C ALA A 215 -11.02 8.22 -11.07
N ASN A 216 -10.33 7.35 -10.34
CA ASN A 216 -8.96 7.56 -9.89
C ASN A 216 -8.00 6.54 -10.49
N HIS A 217 -6.82 7.05 -10.87
CA HIS A 217 -5.68 6.22 -11.24
C HIS A 217 -5.04 5.57 -10.00
N LEU A 218 -4.40 4.41 -10.16
CA LEU A 218 -3.65 3.73 -9.10
C LEU A 218 -2.62 4.66 -8.43
N PHE A 219 -1.88 5.45 -9.23
CA PHE A 219 -0.99 6.51 -8.74
C PHE A 219 -1.65 7.43 -7.70
N SER A 220 -2.87 7.89 -7.99
CA SER A 220 -3.59 8.82 -7.14
C SER A 220 -4.09 8.17 -5.85
N SER A 221 -4.47 6.90 -5.91
CA SER A 221 -4.80 6.11 -4.73
C SER A 221 -3.57 5.93 -3.84
N ILE A 222 -2.41 5.56 -4.42
CA ILE A 222 -1.14 5.45 -3.69
C ILE A 222 -0.77 6.77 -3.03
N LEU A 223 -0.87 7.88 -3.76
CA LEU A 223 -0.60 9.22 -3.23
C LEU A 223 -1.57 9.59 -2.10
N GLN A 224 -2.85 9.21 -2.20
CA GLN A 224 -3.83 9.46 -1.14
C GLN A 224 -3.45 8.75 0.16
N PHE A 225 -2.98 7.50 0.09
CA PHE A 225 -2.53 6.78 1.27
C PHE A 225 -1.15 7.23 1.75
N LEU A 226 -0.28 7.72 0.87
CA LEU A 226 0.98 8.36 1.26
C LEU A 226 0.73 9.56 2.19
N TYR A 227 -0.35 10.32 2.00
CA TYR A 227 -0.70 11.42 2.90
C TYR A 227 -0.93 10.99 4.36
N LEU A 228 -1.38 9.76 4.59
CA LEU A 228 -1.57 9.23 5.95
C LEU A 228 -0.25 8.92 6.66
N HIS A 229 0.82 8.73 5.89
CA HIS A 229 2.17 8.46 6.39
C HIS A 229 3.07 9.71 6.40
N THR A 230 2.51 10.87 6.08
CA THR A 230 3.25 12.13 5.95
C THR A 230 2.53 13.25 6.70
N ASN A 231 2.85 14.51 6.39
CA ASN A 231 2.28 15.67 7.04
C ASN A 231 0.80 15.88 6.65
N THR A 232 -0.11 15.48 7.53
CA THR A 232 -1.56 15.55 7.32
C THR A 232 -2.12 16.96 7.33
N ASP A 233 -1.45 17.92 7.98
CA ASP A 233 -1.89 19.32 8.07
C ASP A 233 -1.93 19.99 6.69
N ILE A 234 -0.95 19.67 5.84
CA ILE A 234 -0.79 20.22 4.49
C ILE A 234 -1.34 19.31 3.40
N ALA A 235 -1.63 18.05 3.72
CA ALA A 235 -2.04 17.04 2.74
C ALA A 235 -3.25 17.49 1.91
N LYS A 236 -4.21 18.18 2.53
CA LYS A 236 -5.39 18.73 1.84
C LYS A 236 -5.02 19.67 0.70
N HIS A 237 -3.97 20.48 0.87
CA HIS A 237 -3.51 21.46 -0.12
C HIS A 237 -2.78 20.79 -1.27
N ILE A 238 -1.90 19.84 -0.95
CA ILE A 238 -1.19 19.03 -1.96
C ILE A 238 -2.19 18.17 -2.73
N HIS A 239 -3.21 17.61 -2.08
CA HIS A 239 -4.28 16.86 -2.74
C HIS A 239 -5.10 17.75 -3.70
N ALA A 240 -5.42 18.99 -3.30
CA ALA A 240 -6.07 19.94 -4.19
C ALA A 240 -5.21 20.26 -5.42
N PHE A 241 -3.90 20.43 -5.22
CA PHE A 241 -2.94 20.64 -6.31
C PHE A 241 -2.83 19.42 -7.23
N HIS A 242 -2.75 18.22 -6.68
CA HIS A 242 -2.79 16.97 -7.43
C HIS A 242 -4.04 16.89 -8.33
N ASN A 243 -5.22 17.18 -7.80
CA ASN A 243 -6.44 17.14 -8.62
C ASN A 243 -6.38 18.16 -9.76
N HIS A 244 -5.79 19.35 -9.53
CA HIS A 244 -5.59 20.35 -10.57
C HIS A 244 -4.66 19.88 -11.70
N ILE A 245 -3.54 19.23 -11.35
CA ILE A 245 -2.48 18.82 -12.28
C ILE A 245 -2.85 17.56 -13.07
N PHE A 246 -3.46 16.56 -12.43
CA PHE A 246 -3.62 15.24 -13.02
C PHE A 246 -5.03 14.99 -13.58
N TYR A 247 -6.05 15.74 -13.15
CA TYR A 247 -7.43 15.45 -13.50
C TYR A 247 -8.14 16.59 -14.24
N GLU A 248 -8.93 16.20 -15.24
CA GLU A 248 -9.95 17.07 -15.84
C GLU A 248 -11.21 17.06 -14.96
N ASN A 249 -11.93 18.18 -14.94
CA ASN A 249 -13.23 18.26 -14.27
C ASN A 249 -14.33 17.87 -15.25
N ASN A 250 -15.30 17.06 -14.80
CA ASN A 250 -16.56 16.76 -15.48
C ASN A 250 -16.46 16.21 -16.92
N PRO A 251 -16.24 14.89 -17.11
CA PRO A 251 -16.07 13.85 -16.09
C PRO A 251 -14.65 13.85 -15.51
N ARG A 252 -14.52 13.37 -14.27
CA ARG A 252 -13.21 13.20 -13.64
C ARG A 252 -12.45 12.08 -14.35
N ARG A 253 -11.37 12.46 -15.03
CA ARG A 253 -10.46 11.55 -15.74
C ARG A 253 -9.04 12.08 -15.69
N VAL A 254 -8.07 11.17 -15.78
CA VAL A 254 -6.66 11.54 -15.93
C VAL A 254 -6.50 12.39 -17.19
N ARG A 255 -5.80 13.52 -17.08
CA ARG A 255 -5.49 14.42 -18.19
C ARG A 255 -4.59 13.72 -19.20
N LYS A 256 -4.78 14.03 -20.48
CA LYS A 256 -3.82 13.67 -21.53
C LYS A 256 -2.43 14.23 -21.19
N GLY A 257 -1.38 13.46 -21.46
CA GLY A 257 0.00 13.71 -21.05
C GLY A 257 0.41 13.01 -19.75
N TRP A 258 -0.50 12.29 -19.09
CA TRP A 258 -0.22 11.46 -17.92
C TRP A 258 -0.56 9.99 -18.20
N GLU A 259 -0.07 9.48 -19.32
CA GLU A 259 -0.17 8.08 -19.70
C GLU A 259 0.88 7.25 -18.94
N PHE A 260 0.56 6.92 -17.68
CA PHE A 260 1.48 6.27 -16.75
C PHE A 260 2.05 4.95 -17.28
N GLU A 261 1.25 4.20 -18.03
CA GLU A 261 1.61 2.90 -18.61
C GLU A 261 2.43 2.99 -19.90
N GLU A 262 2.32 4.09 -20.64
CA GLU A 262 2.84 4.19 -22.01
C GLU A 262 4.12 5.04 -22.11
N LEU A 263 4.24 6.07 -21.26
CA LEU A 263 5.37 6.98 -21.30
C LEU A 263 6.61 6.37 -20.63
N GLU A 264 7.78 6.75 -21.15
CA GLU A 264 9.05 6.38 -20.54
C GLU A 264 9.12 6.88 -19.09
N ARG A 265 9.59 6.02 -18.18
CA ARG A 265 9.63 6.33 -16.74
C ARG A 265 10.43 7.59 -16.43
N GLY A 266 11.55 7.81 -17.11
CA GLY A 266 12.37 9.02 -16.96
C GLY A 266 11.62 10.30 -17.35
N VAL A 267 10.79 10.23 -18.41
CA VAL A 267 9.94 11.36 -18.83
C VAL A 267 8.89 11.66 -17.76
N LEU A 268 8.21 10.64 -17.24
CA LEU A 268 7.20 10.81 -16.17
C LEU A 268 7.80 11.31 -14.86
N ILE A 269 8.99 10.84 -14.47
CA ILE A 269 9.71 11.34 -13.29
C ILE A 269 10.02 12.82 -13.44
N SER A 270 10.64 13.20 -14.57
CA SER A 270 10.96 14.60 -14.87
C SER A 270 9.71 15.46 -14.90
N GLN A 271 8.65 15.02 -15.59
CA GLN A 271 7.39 15.74 -15.69
C GLN A 271 6.73 15.92 -14.31
N THR A 272 6.72 14.87 -13.48
CA THR A 272 6.17 14.92 -12.12
C THR A 272 6.90 15.95 -11.27
N PHE A 273 8.23 15.90 -11.27
CA PHE A 273 9.06 16.82 -10.52
C PHE A 273 8.84 18.29 -10.95
N HIS A 274 8.87 18.57 -12.26
CA HIS A 274 8.69 19.93 -12.78
C HIS A 274 7.27 20.48 -12.53
N ASN A 275 6.24 19.64 -12.59
CA ASN A 275 4.87 20.06 -12.27
C ASN A 275 4.70 20.29 -10.76
N ALA A 276 5.28 19.44 -9.91
CA ALA A 276 5.26 19.61 -8.46
C ALA A 276 5.86 20.95 -8.02
N LEU A 277 7.00 21.37 -8.60
CA LEU A 277 7.61 22.68 -8.36
C LEU A 277 6.68 23.87 -8.65
N ASN A 278 5.76 23.71 -9.61
CA ASN A 278 4.85 24.76 -10.02
C ASN A 278 3.68 24.96 -9.05
N ILE A 279 3.59 24.22 -7.94
CA ILE A 279 2.61 24.49 -6.87
C ILE A 279 2.64 25.96 -6.42
N ARG A 280 3.84 26.56 -6.39
CA ARG A 280 4.05 27.98 -6.05
C ARG A 280 3.46 28.97 -7.05
N LYS A 281 3.16 28.53 -8.27
CA LYS A 281 2.53 29.32 -9.32
C LYS A 281 1.02 29.07 -9.40
N SER A 282 0.50 28.16 -8.58
CA SER A 282 -0.92 27.84 -8.51
C SER A 282 -1.63 28.68 -7.44
N PRO A 283 -2.97 28.72 -7.43
CA PRO A 283 -3.74 29.34 -6.34
C PRO A 283 -3.42 28.79 -4.94
N ILE A 284 -2.88 27.56 -4.85
CA ILE A 284 -2.46 26.93 -3.59
C ILE A 284 -1.31 27.70 -2.93
N PHE A 285 -0.53 28.50 -3.67
CA PHE A 285 0.49 29.34 -3.05
C PHE A 285 -0.07 30.31 -2.00
N GLY A 286 -1.35 30.71 -2.12
CA GLY A 286 -2.04 31.51 -1.12
C GLY A 286 -2.14 30.85 0.25
N THR A 287 -2.01 29.52 0.34
CA THR A 287 -2.04 28.76 1.60
C THR A 287 -0.65 28.47 2.17
N ARG A 288 0.40 29.13 1.64
CA ARG A 288 1.79 28.96 2.12
C ARG A 288 1.96 29.11 3.63
N ALA A 289 1.17 29.97 4.27
CA ALA A 289 1.21 30.14 5.73
C ALA A 289 0.95 28.82 6.48
N ASP A 290 0.05 27.96 5.97
CA ASP A 290 -0.26 26.66 6.56
C ASP A 290 0.94 25.70 6.46
N PHE A 291 1.72 25.78 5.36
CA PHE A 291 2.95 25.02 5.20
C PHE A 291 4.04 25.51 6.17
N LEU A 292 4.17 26.82 6.34
CA LEU A 292 5.10 27.38 7.32
C LEU A 292 4.69 27.13 8.78
N ALA A 293 3.43 26.83 9.05
CA ALA A 293 2.99 26.50 10.41
C ALA A 293 3.44 25.10 10.85
N SER A 294 3.74 24.21 9.91
CA SER A 294 4.16 22.85 10.21
C SER A 294 5.69 22.73 10.29
N ASP A 295 6.18 21.79 11.11
CA ASP A 295 7.60 21.41 11.21
C ASP A 295 7.86 19.98 10.74
N ASN A 296 6.81 19.28 10.28
CA ASN A 296 6.88 17.89 9.85
C ASN A 296 7.31 17.81 8.38
N TYR A 297 8.60 18.06 8.13
CA TYR A 297 9.27 17.99 6.83
C TYR A 297 10.59 17.24 6.95
N LEU A 298 10.99 16.53 5.89
CA LEU A 298 12.33 15.94 5.80
C LEU A 298 13.42 17.00 5.71
N LEU A 299 13.14 18.10 5.00
CA LEU A 299 14.09 19.20 4.77
C LEU A 299 13.65 20.48 5.49
N ASN A 300 13.38 20.37 6.80
CA ASN A 300 12.87 21.49 7.58
C ASN A 300 13.83 22.70 7.61
N GLU A 301 15.12 22.48 7.39
CA GLU A 301 16.13 23.53 7.25
C GLU A 301 15.90 24.47 6.06
N LEU A 302 15.10 24.06 5.06
CA LEU A 302 14.74 24.89 3.91
C LEU A 302 13.68 25.94 4.21
N LYS A 303 13.02 25.85 5.37
CA LYS A 303 11.92 26.73 5.76
C LYS A 303 12.36 28.21 5.76
N ASP A 304 11.63 29.02 4.99
CA ASP A 304 11.89 30.44 4.73
C ASP A 304 13.31 30.77 4.21
N GLN A 305 14.03 29.79 3.65
CA GLN A 305 15.34 30.00 3.04
C GLN A 305 15.27 30.51 1.60
N ASN A 306 16.35 31.15 1.18
CA ASN A 306 16.60 31.51 -0.22
C ASN A 306 17.65 30.57 -0.80
N ILE A 307 17.26 29.73 -1.77
CA ILE A 307 18.09 28.69 -2.37
C ILE A 307 18.05 28.78 -3.90
N PRO A 308 19.16 28.58 -4.62
CA PRO A 308 19.11 28.42 -6.08
C PRO A 308 18.24 27.24 -6.48
N LEU A 309 17.48 27.35 -7.57
CA LEU A 309 16.57 26.28 -7.99
C LEU A 309 17.32 24.97 -8.24
N GLU A 310 18.47 25.00 -8.91
CA GLU A 310 19.27 23.79 -9.18
C GLU A 310 19.77 23.11 -7.90
N ASN A 311 20.11 23.87 -6.87
CA ASN A 311 20.49 23.31 -5.57
C ASN A 311 19.31 22.63 -4.88
N PHE A 312 18.11 23.21 -4.99
CA PHE A 312 16.88 22.57 -4.50
C PHE A 312 16.63 21.25 -5.25
N LYS A 313 16.77 21.22 -6.58
CA LYS A 313 16.59 19.99 -7.36
C LYS A 313 17.58 18.89 -6.94
N ALA A 314 18.85 19.25 -6.79
CA ALA A 314 19.88 18.30 -6.34
C ALA A 314 19.58 17.77 -4.93
N LEU A 315 19.13 18.62 -4.03
CA LEU A 315 18.75 18.22 -2.66
C LEU A 315 17.52 17.31 -2.64
N MET A 316 16.51 17.59 -3.48
CA MET A 316 15.35 16.72 -3.60
C MET A 316 15.75 15.34 -4.13
N ASN A 317 16.51 15.26 -5.22
CA ASN A 317 17.00 13.98 -5.76
C ASN A 317 17.76 13.19 -4.70
N LYS A 318 18.72 13.83 -4.03
CA LYS A 318 19.48 13.23 -2.93
C LYS A 318 18.57 12.72 -1.82
N THR A 319 17.56 13.49 -1.44
CA THR A 319 16.60 13.09 -0.39
C THR A 319 15.81 11.86 -0.81
N ILE A 320 15.35 11.81 -2.06
CA ILE A 320 14.64 10.64 -2.59
C ILE A 320 15.54 9.40 -2.58
N GLU A 321 16.78 9.51 -3.05
CA GLU A 321 17.73 8.41 -3.11
C GLU A 321 18.17 7.93 -1.72
N GLU A 322 18.45 8.84 -0.78
CA GLU A 322 19.02 8.47 0.53
C GLU A 322 17.95 8.14 1.58
N TYR A 323 16.85 8.90 1.63
CA TYR A 323 15.81 8.69 2.65
C TYR A 323 14.86 7.57 2.27
N TYR A 324 14.41 7.55 1.01
CA TYR A 324 13.51 6.51 0.51
C TYR A 324 14.26 5.33 -0.11
N GLU A 325 15.60 5.37 -0.15
CA GLU A 325 16.46 4.28 -0.68
C GLU A 325 16.02 3.84 -2.08
N ALA A 326 15.61 4.81 -2.90
CA ALA A 326 15.11 4.60 -4.25
C ALA A 326 16.17 4.99 -5.29
N ASP A 327 16.68 4.00 -6.02
CA ASP A 327 17.60 4.24 -7.13
C ASP A 327 16.84 4.67 -8.38
N ILE A 328 16.93 5.95 -8.72
CA ILE A 328 16.21 6.55 -9.86
C ILE A 328 16.69 5.92 -11.19
N ASP A 329 17.97 5.60 -11.32
CA ASP A 329 18.52 5.01 -12.54
C ASP A 329 17.99 3.59 -12.74
N GLU A 330 17.85 2.81 -11.66
CA GLU A 330 17.21 1.50 -11.72
C GLU A 330 15.73 1.58 -12.10
N VAL A 331 15.01 2.59 -11.61
CA VAL A 331 13.62 2.81 -11.98
C VAL A 331 13.50 3.13 -13.47
N VAL A 332 14.35 4.03 -13.98
CA VAL A 332 14.40 4.42 -15.39
C VAL A 332 14.76 3.24 -16.28
N ALA A 333 15.68 2.38 -15.83
CA ALA A 333 16.05 1.14 -16.51
C ALA A 333 14.97 0.05 -16.45
N GLY A 334 13.86 0.28 -15.74
CA GLY A 334 12.74 -0.66 -15.68
C GLY A 334 12.94 -1.83 -14.71
N LYS A 335 13.88 -1.75 -13.76
CA LYS A 335 14.16 -2.84 -12.82
C LYS A 335 13.07 -3.03 -11.77
N LEU A 336 12.38 -1.95 -11.39
CA LEU A 336 11.25 -1.99 -10.46
C LEU A 336 9.96 -2.35 -11.20
N ASN A 337 9.01 -2.99 -10.50
CA ASN A 337 7.68 -3.22 -11.05
C ASN A 337 6.92 -1.89 -11.24
N HIS A 338 5.80 -1.92 -11.95
CA HIS A 338 5.08 -0.70 -12.29
C HIS A 338 4.50 0.00 -11.05
N ALA A 339 4.02 -0.75 -10.07
CA ALA A 339 3.46 -0.19 -8.84
C ALA A 339 4.50 0.50 -7.95
N GLU A 340 5.71 -0.06 -7.85
CA GLU A 340 6.86 0.56 -7.19
C GLU A 340 7.22 1.89 -7.86
N PHE A 341 7.23 1.92 -9.19
CA PHE A 341 7.41 3.15 -9.97
C PHE A 341 6.33 4.19 -9.65
N LEU A 342 5.05 3.81 -9.60
CA LEU A 342 3.96 4.74 -9.25
C LEU A 342 4.09 5.25 -7.81
N GLN A 343 4.54 4.41 -6.86
CA GLN A 343 4.81 4.82 -5.48
C GLN A 343 5.96 5.84 -5.43
N LEU A 344 7.03 5.64 -6.21
CA LEU A 344 8.10 6.63 -6.33
C LEU A 344 7.59 7.96 -6.90
N LEU A 345 6.76 7.93 -7.95
CA LEU A 345 6.15 9.16 -8.48
C LEU A 345 5.33 9.89 -7.42
N ALA A 346 4.58 9.16 -6.58
CA ALA A 346 3.78 9.75 -5.52
C ALA A 346 4.66 10.45 -4.48
N ILE A 347 5.78 9.81 -4.09
CA ILE A 347 6.78 10.38 -3.18
C ILE A 347 7.39 11.65 -3.80
N ILE A 348 7.86 11.58 -5.05
CA ILE A 348 8.46 12.74 -5.75
C ILE A 348 7.47 13.90 -5.80
N PHE A 349 6.21 13.63 -6.16
CA PHE A 349 5.19 14.67 -6.25
C PHE A 349 4.94 15.33 -4.89
N TYR A 350 4.76 14.52 -3.83
CA TYR A 350 4.49 15.00 -2.48
C TYR A 350 5.67 15.82 -1.95
N GLU A 351 6.86 15.22 -1.90
CA GLU A 351 8.04 15.82 -1.30
C GLU A 351 8.46 17.09 -2.03
N THR A 352 8.40 17.09 -3.37
CA THR A 352 8.72 18.30 -4.15
C THR A 352 7.70 19.40 -3.90
N SER A 353 6.40 19.08 -3.87
CA SER A 353 5.34 20.07 -3.62
C SER A 353 5.44 20.67 -2.21
N ALA A 354 5.62 19.81 -1.20
CA ALA A 354 5.74 20.19 0.19
C ALA A 354 6.95 21.11 0.42
N ASN A 355 8.14 20.67 0.00
CA ASN A 355 9.38 21.41 0.23
C ASN A 355 9.48 22.66 -0.66
N ALA A 356 8.86 22.68 -1.85
CA ALA A 356 8.77 23.89 -2.65
C ALA A 356 7.97 24.99 -1.95
N MET A 357 6.93 24.66 -1.18
CA MET A 357 6.08 25.66 -0.52
C MET A 357 6.78 26.37 0.66
N ILE A 358 7.69 25.68 1.37
CA ILE A 358 8.38 26.26 2.53
C ILE A 358 9.54 27.19 2.17
N ILE A 359 10.10 27.10 0.95
CA ILE A 359 11.13 28.03 0.45
C ILE A 359 10.61 29.47 0.41
N LYS A 360 11.44 30.46 0.75
CA LYS A 360 11.07 31.88 0.62
C LYS A 360 11.12 32.32 -0.84
N SER A 361 12.28 32.18 -1.49
CA SER A 361 12.43 32.48 -2.92
C SER A 361 13.57 31.68 -3.55
N TRP A 362 13.50 31.51 -4.87
CA TRP A 362 14.59 30.96 -5.67
C TRP A 362 15.67 32.04 -5.86
N LYS A 363 16.93 31.75 -5.51
CA LYS A 363 18.05 32.64 -5.86
C LYS A 363 18.34 32.52 -7.35
N ASN A 364 18.46 33.67 -8.01
CA ASN A 364 18.93 33.75 -9.39
C ASN A 364 20.42 33.44 -9.49
#